data_AF-A0A1F8F4Z6-F1
#
_entry.id   AF-A0A1F8F4Z6-F1
#
_cell.length_a   1.000
_cell.length_b   1.000
_cell.length_c   1.000
_cell.angle_alpha   90.00
_cell.angle_beta   90.00
_cell.angle_gamma   90.00
#
_symmetry.space_group_name_H-M   'P 1'
#
loop_
_entity.id
_entity.type
_entity.pdbx_description
1 polymer ?
#
loop_
_entity_poly.entity_id
_entity_poly.type
_entity_poly.pdbx_seq_one_letter_code
_entity_poly.pdbx_strand_id
1 'polypeptide(L)'
;MTKRFKRWLFCSAVVIFLILSYVIILYAQGYKYSFFENKFFKTGAIYLKVNTDADVYLNDKLLGDTSFFNNSYRIEGLLPGKYAIKIRKNYYSTWQKQVTVDEGFVSEFSKIFLMPKDGDNVEKLEDEVKLIFVSPSPIPTSSSTVQPVEPFIIKKGVLSAIGEDSSEEDRNKPEIIAENVKGYVLSKNKNKLAWWTANELWVIWLNDASYQPYHKKGDKELITRFSTSIKKVVWFRDEDHLIIDSGLSTHSTSTQGGEQGRTTSPGQAGYKILEIDTRGGINIVEV
;
A
#
# COMPACT_ATOMS: atom_id res chain seq x y z
N MET A 1 60.47 -10.49 32.23
CA MET A 1 59.08 -10.96 32.42
C MET A 1 59.06 -12.31 33.11
N THR A 2 58.37 -12.45 34.25
CA THR A 2 58.22 -13.74 34.95
C THR A 2 57.26 -14.67 34.19
N LYS A 3 57.43 -16.00 34.31
CA LYS A 3 56.57 -16.99 33.63
C LYS A 3 55.08 -16.81 33.95
N ARG A 4 54.77 -16.33 35.17
CA ARG A 4 53.40 -16.03 35.62
C ARG A 4 52.80 -14.82 34.89
N PHE A 5 53.59 -13.75 34.70
CA PHE A 5 53.14 -12.57 33.96
C PHE A 5 52.82 -12.90 32.49
N LYS A 6 53.68 -13.69 31.82
CA LYS A 6 53.43 -14.12 30.43
C LYS A 6 52.14 -14.93 30.29
N ARG A 7 51.84 -15.82 31.25
CA ARG A 7 50.61 -16.61 31.27
C ARG A 7 49.37 -15.75 31.50
N TRP A 8 49.44 -14.79 32.44
CA TRP A 8 48.35 -13.87 32.70
C TRP A 8 48.02 -13.01 31.47
N LEU A 9 49.05 -12.42 30.85
CA LEU A 9 48.89 -11.62 29.62
C LEU A 9 48.30 -12.44 28.47
N PHE A 10 48.73 -13.69 28.30
CA PHE A 10 48.16 -14.58 27.30
C PHE A 10 46.68 -14.87 27.58
N CYS A 11 46.33 -15.26 28.81
CA CYS A 11 44.93 -15.51 29.19
C CYS A 11 44.06 -14.27 29.04
N SER A 12 44.53 -13.08 29.42
CA SER A 12 43.76 -11.83 29.23
C SER A 12 43.54 -11.52 27.76
N ALA A 13 44.57 -11.71 26.92
CA ALA A 13 44.44 -11.52 25.47
C ALA A 13 43.42 -12.48 24.85
N VAL A 14 43.41 -13.75 25.27
CA VAL A 14 42.41 -14.73 24.81
C VAL A 14 41.00 -14.33 25.23
N VAL A 15 40.81 -13.89 26.48
CA VAL A 15 39.49 -13.44 26.95
C VAL A 15 39.02 -12.20 26.18
N ILE A 16 39.89 -11.20 25.99
CA ILE A 16 39.58 -10.00 25.20
C ILE A 16 39.22 -10.39 23.76
N PHE A 17 39.98 -11.30 23.16
CA PHE A 17 39.70 -11.79 21.80
C PHE A 17 38.33 -12.46 21.70
N LEU A 18 37.96 -13.31 22.67
CA LEU A 18 36.66 -13.97 22.69
C LEU A 18 35.50 -12.96 22.85
N ILE A 19 35.65 -11.96 23.73
CA ILE A 19 34.65 -10.91 23.92
C ILE A 19 34.51 -10.07 22.64
N LEU A 20 35.63 -9.63 22.06
CA LEU A 20 35.61 -8.82 20.85
C LEU A 20 35.03 -9.59 19.67
N SER A 21 35.40 -10.86 19.52
CA SER A 21 34.84 -11.75 18.51
C SER A 21 33.32 -11.90 18.66
N TYR A 22 32.82 -12.10 19.88
CA TYR A 22 31.39 -12.17 20.15
C TYR A 22 30.65 -10.87 19.76
N VAL A 23 31.19 -9.71 20.11
CA VAL A 23 30.61 -8.41 19.74
C VAL A 23 30.61 -8.20 18.22
N ILE A 24 31.68 -8.58 17.52
CA ILE A 24 31.76 -8.50 16.06
C ILE A 24 30.73 -9.42 15.39
N ILE A 25 30.54 -10.63 15.91
CA ILE A 25 29.51 -11.57 15.42
C ILE A 25 28.12 -10.98 15.59
N LEU A 26 27.81 -10.40 16.76
CA LEU A 26 26.53 -9.74 17.00
C LEU A 26 26.32 -8.58 16.01
N TYR A 27 27.34 -7.74 15.80
CA TYR A 27 27.27 -6.66 14.82
C TYR A 27 27.02 -7.18 13.40
N ALA A 28 27.71 -8.23 12.98
CA ALA A 28 27.53 -8.86 11.68
C ALA A 28 26.14 -9.52 11.51
N GLN A 29 25.52 -9.96 12.60
CA GLN A 29 24.14 -10.45 12.62
C GLN A 29 23.08 -9.34 12.64
N GLY A 30 23.49 -8.06 12.59
CA GLY A 30 22.61 -6.91 12.59
C GLY A 30 22.17 -6.48 13.99
N TYR A 31 22.91 -6.82 15.06
CA TYR A 31 22.64 -6.25 16.37
C TYR A 31 23.28 -4.86 16.53
N LYS A 32 22.51 -3.92 17.09
CA LYS A 32 23.01 -2.63 17.55
C LYS A 32 22.74 -2.47 19.03
N TYR A 33 23.70 -1.87 19.72
CA TYR A 33 23.57 -1.57 21.13
C TYR A 33 22.86 -0.23 21.32
N SER A 34 21.77 -0.22 22.10
CA SER A 34 21.10 0.99 22.55
C SER A 34 21.67 1.39 23.91
N PHE A 35 22.34 2.55 23.96
CA PHE A 35 22.81 3.13 25.21
C PHE A 35 21.65 3.59 26.11
N PHE A 36 20.50 3.93 25.50
CA PHE A 36 19.33 4.38 26.25
C PHE A 36 18.68 3.24 27.04
N GLU A 37 18.54 2.06 26.42
CA GLU A 37 17.93 0.89 27.05
C GLU A 37 18.95 -0.09 27.65
N ASN A 38 20.25 0.20 27.52
CA ASN A 38 21.35 -0.67 27.94
C ASN A 38 21.18 -2.11 27.41
N LYS A 39 20.76 -2.26 26.16
CA LYS A 39 20.41 -3.55 25.54
C LYS A 39 20.80 -3.60 24.07
N PHE A 40 21.15 -4.80 23.60
CA PHE A 40 21.29 -5.09 22.17
C PHE A 40 19.92 -5.35 21.55
N PHE A 41 19.66 -4.69 20.42
CA PHE A 41 18.50 -4.94 19.57
C PHE A 41 18.93 -5.47 18.23
N LYS A 42 18.22 -6.47 17.71
CA LYS A 42 18.33 -6.84 16.30
C LYS A 42 17.68 -5.75 15.46
N THR A 43 18.46 -5.12 14.58
CA THR A 43 17.94 -4.02 13.75
C THR A 43 16.89 -4.51 12.78
N GLY A 44 15.85 -3.71 12.60
CA GLY A 44 14.90 -3.88 11.50
C GLY A 44 15.34 -3.13 10.24
N ALA A 45 14.49 -3.21 9.23
CA ALA A 45 14.66 -2.48 7.98
C ALA A 45 13.31 -1.98 7.44
N ILE A 46 13.36 -1.02 6.53
CA ILE A 46 12.20 -0.58 5.75
C ILE A 46 12.54 -0.84 4.29
N TYR A 47 11.63 -1.51 3.57
CA TYR A 47 11.74 -1.71 2.13
C TYR A 47 10.65 -0.93 1.41
N LEU A 48 11.05 -0.11 0.44
CA LEU A 48 10.20 0.77 -0.34
C LEU A 48 10.32 0.41 -1.81
N LYS A 49 9.21 0.33 -2.53
CA LYS A 49 9.18 0.25 -3.99
C LYS A 49 8.13 1.21 -4.55
N VAL A 50 8.59 2.07 -5.44
CA VAL A 50 7.84 3.21 -5.97
C VAL A 50 7.59 2.98 -7.46
N ASN A 51 6.49 3.52 -7.98
CA ASN A 51 6.18 3.47 -9.41
C ASN A 51 7.15 4.28 -10.30
N THR A 52 7.97 5.15 -9.71
CA THR A 52 8.87 6.07 -10.42
C THR A 52 10.12 6.37 -9.57
N ASP A 53 11.15 6.95 -10.17
CA ASP A 53 12.32 7.44 -9.43
C ASP A 53 11.91 8.52 -8.43
N ALA A 54 12.40 8.46 -7.19
CA ALA A 54 12.02 9.42 -6.16
C ALA A 54 13.09 9.56 -5.08
N ASP A 55 13.12 10.74 -4.45
CA ASP A 55 13.89 10.99 -3.25
C ASP A 55 13.22 10.34 -2.03
N VAL A 56 14.02 9.72 -1.17
CA VAL A 56 13.59 9.07 0.06
C VAL A 56 14.11 9.82 1.28
N TYR A 57 13.19 10.20 2.16
CA TYR A 57 13.45 10.90 3.42
C TYR A 57 13.03 10.03 4.61
N LEU A 58 13.86 10.01 5.64
CA LEU A 58 13.57 9.39 6.93
C LEU A 58 13.72 10.42 8.04
N ASN A 59 12.66 10.65 8.81
CA ASN A 59 12.59 11.69 9.84
C ASN A 59 13.07 13.05 9.29
N ASP A 60 12.54 13.44 8.14
CA ASP A 60 12.85 14.66 7.37
C ASP A 60 14.30 14.80 6.87
N LYS A 61 15.15 13.79 7.05
CA LYS A 61 16.50 13.74 6.47
C LYS A 61 16.49 12.98 5.14
N LEU A 62 17.02 13.61 4.09
CA LEU A 62 17.26 12.96 2.80
C LEU A 62 18.28 11.82 2.98
N LEU A 63 17.90 10.60 2.60
CA LEU A 63 18.81 9.45 2.60
C LEU A 63 19.41 9.18 1.22
N GLY A 64 18.67 9.47 0.16
CA GLY A 64 19.07 9.27 -1.23
C GLY A 64 17.86 9.13 -2.14
N ASP A 65 18.08 8.58 -3.31
CA ASP A 65 17.07 8.31 -4.34
C ASP A 65 16.85 6.81 -4.54
N THR A 66 15.67 6.45 -5.04
CA THR A 66 15.34 5.07 -5.39
C THR A 66 16.25 4.53 -6.48
N SER A 67 16.51 3.22 -6.46
CA SER A 67 17.36 2.56 -7.46
C SER A 67 16.88 2.76 -8.90
N PHE A 68 17.83 3.04 -9.81
CA PHE A 68 17.55 3.32 -11.23
C PHE A 68 16.77 2.21 -11.97
N PHE A 69 16.99 0.94 -11.63
CA PHE A 69 16.41 -0.19 -12.38
C PHE A 69 15.03 -0.65 -11.90
N ASN A 70 14.72 -0.51 -10.61
CA ASN A 70 13.52 -1.10 -10.00
C ASN A 70 12.80 -0.13 -9.05
N ASN A 71 13.22 1.14 -9.01
CA ASN A 71 12.62 2.21 -8.20
C ASN A 71 12.40 1.79 -6.74
N SER A 72 13.35 1.02 -6.20
CA SER A 72 13.30 0.53 -4.82
C SER A 72 14.38 1.16 -3.95
N TYR A 73 14.10 1.26 -2.66
CA TYR A 73 15.03 1.75 -1.65
C TYR A 73 14.92 0.91 -0.38
N ARG A 74 16.05 0.56 0.23
CA ARG A 74 16.07 -0.18 1.49
C ARG A 74 16.84 0.59 2.55
N ILE A 75 16.16 0.83 3.67
CA ILE A 75 16.72 1.48 4.85
C ILE A 75 17.03 0.39 5.85
N GLU A 76 18.31 0.06 6.04
CA GLU A 76 18.75 -1.01 6.94
C GLU A 76 19.32 -0.47 8.25
N GLY A 77 19.42 -1.34 9.25
CA GLY A 77 20.10 -1.01 10.50
C GLY A 77 19.28 -0.07 11.40
N LEU A 78 17.95 -0.10 11.30
CA LEU A 78 17.05 0.71 12.12
C LEU A 78 16.86 0.04 13.48
N LEU A 79 16.94 0.83 14.55
CA LEU A 79 16.53 0.35 15.86
C LEU A 79 15.00 0.20 15.89
N PRO A 80 14.43 -0.68 16.73
CA PRO A 80 12.98 -0.76 16.87
C PRO A 80 12.39 0.58 17.30
N GLY A 81 11.30 0.99 16.65
CA GLY A 81 10.70 2.30 16.92
C GLY A 81 9.86 2.85 15.77
N LYS A 82 9.36 4.08 15.96
CA LYS A 82 8.54 4.78 14.95
C LYS A 82 9.40 5.69 14.09
N TYR A 83 9.17 5.63 12.79
CA TYR A 83 9.89 6.43 11.80
C TYR A 83 8.91 7.10 10.84
N ALA A 84 9.15 8.38 10.55
CA ALA A 84 8.42 9.10 9.51
C ALA A 84 9.15 8.92 8.17
N ILE A 85 8.51 8.27 7.21
CA ILE A 85 9.01 8.11 5.84
C ILE A 85 8.29 9.11 4.96
N LYS A 86 9.04 9.79 4.10
CA LYS A 86 8.49 10.68 3.08
C LYS A 86 9.19 10.39 1.76
N ILE A 87 8.41 10.24 0.69
CA ILE A 87 8.90 9.97 -0.65
C ILE A 87 8.41 11.10 -1.55
N ARG A 88 9.33 11.69 -2.31
CA ARG A 88 9.06 12.88 -3.09
C ARG A 88 9.70 12.79 -4.46
N LYS A 89 8.95 13.21 -5.48
CA LYS A 89 9.46 13.51 -6.81
C LYS A 89 8.91 14.84 -7.28
N ASN A 90 9.71 15.62 -7.99
CA ASN A 90 9.27 16.88 -8.60
C ASN A 90 8.13 16.63 -9.58
N TYR A 91 7.10 17.49 -9.55
CA TYR A 91 5.88 17.38 -10.36
C TYR A 91 5.03 16.14 -10.09
N TYR A 92 5.20 15.49 -8.93
CA TYR A 92 4.40 14.35 -8.49
C TYR A 92 3.83 14.59 -7.09
N SER A 93 2.89 13.75 -6.67
CA SER A 93 2.39 13.69 -5.30
C SER A 93 3.50 13.27 -4.34
N THR A 94 3.30 13.60 -3.07
CA THR A 94 4.19 13.19 -1.99
C THR A 94 3.50 12.08 -1.23
N TRP A 95 4.22 10.99 -1.00
CA TRP A 95 3.76 9.90 -0.17
C TRP A 95 4.44 9.99 1.20
N GLN A 96 3.68 9.84 2.27
CA GLN A 96 4.20 9.94 3.63
C GLN A 96 3.45 8.99 4.57
N LYS A 97 4.21 8.19 5.32
CA LYS A 97 3.69 7.29 6.36
C LYS A 97 4.60 7.31 7.59
N GLN A 98 4.00 7.13 8.75
CA GLN A 98 4.64 6.81 10.01
C GLN A 98 4.64 5.30 10.17
N VAL A 99 5.80 4.67 10.00
CA VAL A 99 5.95 3.22 10.14
C VAL A 99 6.48 2.88 11.53
N THR A 100 6.04 1.74 12.07
CA THR A 100 6.68 1.11 13.23
C THR A 100 7.59 0.00 12.72
N VAL A 101 8.87 0.06 13.10
CA VAL A 101 9.87 -0.97 12.81
C VAL A 101 10.03 -1.84 14.04
N ASP A 102 9.81 -3.14 13.87
CA ASP A 102 9.96 -4.13 14.94
C ASP A 102 11.35 -4.79 14.90
N GLU A 103 11.78 -5.32 16.05
CA GLU A 103 13.08 -5.95 16.22
C GLU A 103 13.28 -7.13 15.27
N GLY A 104 14.25 -7.01 14.35
CA GLY A 104 14.60 -8.05 13.38
C GLY A 104 13.62 -8.24 12.23
N PHE A 105 12.62 -7.37 12.06
CA PHE A 105 11.65 -7.43 10.96
C PHE A 105 11.89 -6.34 9.91
N VAL A 106 11.38 -6.60 8.70
CA VAL A 106 11.37 -5.62 7.60
C VAL A 106 9.95 -5.09 7.45
N SER A 107 9.75 -3.79 7.56
CA SER A 107 8.49 -3.14 7.20
C SER A 107 8.48 -2.88 5.71
N GLU A 108 7.55 -3.51 4.98
CA GLU A 108 7.52 -3.48 3.51
C GLU A 108 6.38 -2.60 2.98
N PHE A 109 6.70 -1.74 2.01
CA PHE A 109 5.76 -0.99 1.17
C PHE A 109 6.15 -1.16 -0.30
N SER A 110 5.55 -2.15 -0.96
CA SER A 110 5.99 -2.61 -2.28
C SER A 110 5.25 -1.97 -3.47
N LYS A 111 4.17 -1.24 -3.19
CA LYS A 111 3.25 -0.63 -4.15
C LYS A 111 3.03 0.84 -3.83
N ILE A 112 4.10 1.63 -3.78
CA ILE A 112 3.96 3.06 -3.55
C ILE A 112 3.66 3.76 -4.89
N PHE A 113 2.52 4.44 -4.95
CA PHE A 113 2.11 5.21 -6.12
C PHE A 113 2.27 6.71 -5.89
N LEU A 114 3.18 7.34 -6.63
CA LEU A 114 3.23 8.78 -6.78
C LEU A 114 2.46 9.19 -8.03
N MET A 115 1.49 10.08 -7.84
CA MET A 115 0.63 10.59 -8.91
C MET A 115 1.30 11.80 -9.57
N PRO A 116 1.42 11.85 -10.91
CA PRO A 116 1.82 13.08 -11.60
C PRO A 116 0.89 14.25 -11.25
N LYS A 117 1.44 15.45 -11.12
CA LYS A 117 0.71 16.69 -10.82
C LYS A 117 0.76 17.73 -11.94
N ASP A 118 1.63 17.53 -12.93
CA ASP A 118 1.78 18.45 -14.06
C ASP A 118 2.29 17.71 -15.32
N GLY A 119 2.06 18.33 -16.48
CA GLY A 119 2.51 17.88 -17.81
C GLY A 119 1.80 16.65 -18.39
N ASP A 120 2.35 16.13 -19.50
CA ASP A 120 1.80 15.02 -20.31
C ASP A 120 1.43 13.75 -19.52
N ASN A 121 2.08 13.54 -18.37
CA ASN A 121 1.83 12.36 -17.55
C ASN A 121 0.49 12.44 -16.80
N VAL A 122 -0.02 13.65 -16.53
CA VAL A 122 -1.36 13.85 -15.95
C VAL A 122 -2.42 13.51 -16.99
N GLU A 123 -2.30 14.05 -18.20
CA GLU A 123 -3.25 13.79 -19.29
C GLU A 123 -3.34 12.29 -19.62
N LYS A 124 -2.19 11.61 -19.72
CA LYS A 124 -2.14 10.15 -19.91
C LYS A 124 -2.83 9.38 -18.78
N LEU A 125 -2.63 9.81 -17.53
CA LEU A 125 -3.29 9.19 -16.38
C LEU A 125 -4.80 9.42 -16.43
N GLU A 126 -5.24 10.64 -16.72
CA GLU A 126 -6.67 10.95 -16.84
C GLU A 126 -7.33 10.14 -17.96
N ASP A 127 -6.69 10.02 -19.10
CA ASP A 127 -7.20 9.23 -20.23
C ASP A 127 -7.28 7.74 -19.87
N GLU A 128 -6.25 7.20 -19.20
CA GLU A 128 -6.28 5.83 -18.67
C GLU A 128 -7.46 5.63 -17.71
N VAL A 129 -7.67 6.56 -16.77
CA VAL A 129 -8.80 6.51 -15.83
C VAL A 129 -10.12 6.59 -16.58
N LYS A 130 -10.31 7.56 -17.48
CA LYS A 130 -11.54 7.71 -18.27
C LYS A 130 -11.85 6.43 -19.06
N LEU A 131 -10.86 5.80 -19.68
CA LEU A 131 -11.05 4.54 -20.43
C LEU A 131 -11.55 3.39 -19.54
N ILE A 132 -11.09 3.30 -18.29
CA ILE A 132 -11.55 2.28 -17.33
C ILE A 132 -13.04 2.47 -17.00
N PHE A 133 -13.52 3.71 -16.91
CA PHE A 133 -14.92 4.00 -16.56
C PHE A 133 -15.87 4.06 -17.77
N VAL A 134 -15.37 4.42 -18.96
CA VAL A 134 -16.14 4.52 -20.21
C VAL A 134 -16.34 3.17 -20.90
N SER A 135 -15.45 2.20 -20.68
CA SER A 135 -15.58 0.87 -21.30
C SER A 135 -16.93 0.24 -20.92
N PRO A 136 -17.87 0.10 -21.88
CA PRO A 136 -19.13 -0.56 -21.61
C PRO A 136 -18.85 -2.03 -21.29
N SER A 137 -19.60 -2.59 -20.34
CA SER A 137 -19.70 -4.04 -20.18
C SER A 137 -19.86 -4.69 -21.56
N PRO A 138 -19.17 -5.81 -21.85
CA PRO A 138 -19.37 -6.51 -23.11
C PRO A 138 -20.88 -6.72 -23.30
N ILE A 139 -21.41 -6.22 -24.42
CA ILE A 139 -22.78 -6.44 -24.84
C ILE A 139 -23.00 -7.96 -24.79
N PRO A 140 -24.02 -8.47 -24.08
CA PRO A 140 -24.31 -9.89 -24.11
C PRO A 140 -24.71 -10.22 -25.55
N THR A 141 -23.75 -10.74 -26.33
CA THR A 141 -24.08 -11.51 -27.50
C THR A 141 -24.77 -12.74 -26.96
N SER A 142 -26.05 -12.90 -27.29
CA SER A 142 -26.86 -14.09 -27.04
C SER A 142 -26.14 -15.32 -27.62
N SER A 143 -25.21 -15.87 -26.84
CA SER A 143 -24.59 -17.15 -27.04
C SER A 143 -24.93 -17.96 -25.81
N SER A 144 -25.67 -19.04 -26.04
CA SER A 144 -26.01 -20.07 -25.04
C SER A 144 -24.74 -20.81 -24.63
N THR A 145 -23.85 -20.11 -23.95
CA THR A 145 -22.69 -20.67 -23.26
C THR A 145 -22.88 -20.31 -21.80
N VAL A 146 -22.96 -21.33 -20.95
CA VAL A 146 -23.12 -21.22 -19.50
C VAL A 146 -22.16 -20.14 -18.98
N GLN A 147 -22.70 -18.96 -18.64
CA GLN A 147 -21.89 -17.92 -18.01
C GLN A 147 -21.37 -18.52 -16.69
N PRO A 148 -20.06 -18.41 -16.39
CA PRO A 148 -19.54 -18.80 -15.09
C PRO A 148 -20.37 -18.09 -14.02
N VAL A 149 -20.96 -18.84 -13.09
CA VAL A 149 -21.69 -18.26 -11.98
C VAL A 149 -20.72 -17.32 -11.26
N GLU A 150 -21.01 -16.03 -11.23
CA GLU A 150 -20.17 -15.09 -10.48
C GLU A 150 -20.18 -15.50 -9.00
N PRO A 151 -19.00 -15.59 -8.34
CA PRO A 151 -18.91 -16.10 -6.97
C PRO A 151 -19.55 -15.17 -5.93
N PHE A 152 -19.98 -13.96 -6.35
CA PHE A 152 -20.62 -12.98 -5.49
C PHE A 152 -21.86 -12.41 -6.17
N ILE A 153 -22.88 -12.11 -5.37
CA ILE A 153 -24.12 -11.50 -5.84
C ILE A 153 -24.60 -10.42 -4.88
N ILE A 154 -25.23 -9.36 -5.42
CA ILE A 154 -25.99 -8.39 -4.62
C ILE A 154 -27.49 -8.65 -4.82
N LYS A 155 -28.22 -8.95 -3.74
CA LYS A 155 -29.69 -9.04 -3.73
C LYS A 155 -30.25 -8.11 -2.67
N LYS A 156 -31.11 -7.17 -3.08
CA LYS A 156 -31.74 -6.18 -2.19
C LYS A 156 -30.74 -5.43 -1.29
N GLY A 157 -29.55 -5.12 -1.81
CA GLY A 157 -28.48 -4.44 -1.07
C GLY A 157 -27.65 -5.33 -0.15
N VAL A 158 -27.89 -6.65 -0.14
CA VAL A 158 -27.08 -7.62 0.60
C VAL A 158 -26.09 -8.26 -0.37
N LEU A 159 -24.79 -8.15 -0.06
CA LEU A 159 -23.72 -8.86 -0.77
C LEU A 159 -23.52 -10.23 -0.15
N SER A 160 -23.50 -11.27 -0.97
CA SER A 160 -23.28 -12.64 -0.51
C SER A 160 -22.35 -13.42 -1.41
N ALA A 161 -21.57 -14.34 -0.82
CA ALA A 161 -20.76 -15.32 -1.54
C ALA A 161 -21.58 -16.57 -1.91
N ILE A 162 -21.34 -17.09 -3.11
CA ILE A 162 -21.85 -18.38 -3.59
C ILE A 162 -20.67 -19.34 -3.62
N GLY A 163 -20.73 -20.43 -2.86
CA GLY A 163 -19.63 -21.41 -2.79
C GLY A 163 -19.33 -22.07 -4.13
N GLU A 164 -18.06 -22.18 -4.50
CA GLU A 164 -17.60 -22.84 -5.75
C GLU A 164 -17.69 -24.37 -5.70
N ASP A 165 -17.69 -24.99 -4.50
CA ASP A 165 -17.60 -26.45 -4.30
C ASP A 165 -18.82 -27.08 -3.59
N SER A 166 -19.92 -26.35 -3.54
CA SER A 166 -21.04 -26.72 -2.71
C SER A 166 -22.01 -27.59 -3.52
N SER A 167 -22.21 -28.85 -3.08
CA SER A 167 -23.29 -29.73 -3.55
C SER A 167 -24.62 -28.98 -3.70
N GLU A 168 -25.52 -29.42 -4.58
CA GLU A 168 -26.75 -28.67 -4.90
C GLU A 168 -27.59 -28.25 -3.67
N GLU A 169 -27.40 -28.89 -2.51
CA GLU A 169 -28.04 -28.53 -1.23
C GLU A 169 -27.41 -27.31 -0.52
N ASP A 170 -26.10 -27.08 -0.60
CA ASP A 170 -25.42 -25.95 0.06
C ASP A 170 -25.54 -24.62 -0.72
N ARG A 171 -25.94 -24.68 -1.99
CA ARG A 171 -26.31 -23.48 -2.79
C ARG A 171 -27.43 -22.65 -2.15
N ASN A 172 -28.15 -23.23 -1.18
CA ASN A 172 -29.27 -22.59 -0.51
C ASN A 172 -28.88 -21.76 0.72
N LYS A 173 -27.60 -21.69 1.12
CA LYS A 173 -27.17 -20.83 2.24
C LYS A 173 -26.05 -19.87 1.85
N PRO A 174 -26.36 -18.81 1.08
CA PRO A 174 -25.38 -17.79 0.73
C PRO A 174 -24.77 -17.15 2.00
N GLU A 175 -23.43 -17.07 2.05
CA GLU A 175 -22.74 -16.41 3.15
C GLU A 175 -22.88 -14.90 2.99
N ILE A 176 -23.49 -14.24 3.98
CA ILE A 176 -23.68 -12.79 3.96
C ILE A 176 -22.35 -12.10 4.28
N ILE A 177 -21.87 -11.29 3.33
CA ILE A 177 -20.64 -10.50 3.48
C ILE A 177 -20.94 -9.15 4.10
N ALA A 178 -21.93 -8.44 3.56
CA ALA A 178 -22.27 -7.08 3.97
C ALA A 178 -23.70 -6.70 3.54
N GLU A 179 -24.24 -5.67 4.19
CA GLU A 179 -25.55 -5.08 3.89
C GLU A 179 -25.37 -3.64 3.37
N ASN A 180 -26.44 -3.06 2.82
CA ASN A 180 -26.46 -1.72 2.21
C ASN A 180 -25.42 -1.51 1.10
N VAL A 181 -25.01 -2.60 0.43
CA VAL A 181 -24.01 -2.59 -0.64
C VAL A 181 -24.59 -2.02 -1.91
N LYS A 182 -23.89 -1.04 -2.49
CA LYS A 182 -24.24 -0.40 -3.77
C LYS A 182 -23.51 -1.02 -4.95
N GLY A 183 -22.32 -1.56 -4.73
CA GLY A 183 -21.57 -2.31 -5.72
C GLY A 183 -20.36 -3.02 -5.11
N TYR A 184 -19.77 -3.91 -5.89
CA TYR A 184 -18.49 -4.55 -5.58
C TYR A 184 -17.63 -4.63 -6.84
N VAL A 185 -16.33 -4.85 -6.65
CA VAL A 185 -15.38 -5.15 -7.70
C VAL A 185 -14.34 -6.15 -7.21
N LEU A 186 -14.12 -7.20 -7.99
CA LEU A 186 -13.08 -8.18 -7.73
C LEU A 186 -11.73 -7.68 -8.24
N SER A 187 -10.70 -7.99 -7.47
CA SER A 187 -9.32 -7.72 -7.83
C SER A 187 -8.89 -8.62 -9.01
N LYS A 188 -7.86 -8.25 -9.77
CA LYS A 188 -7.56 -8.90 -11.06
C LYS A 188 -7.23 -10.38 -10.89
N ASN A 189 -6.56 -10.72 -9.80
CA ASN A 189 -6.21 -12.10 -9.43
C ASN A 189 -7.28 -12.78 -8.54
N LYS A 190 -8.41 -12.11 -8.29
CA LYS A 190 -9.51 -12.58 -7.43
C LYS A 190 -9.08 -12.90 -5.99
N ASN A 191 -8.03 -12.26 -5.48
CA ASN A 191 -7.59 -12.44 -4.10
C ASN A 191 -8.23 -11.45 -3.12
N LYS A 192 -8.84 -10.36 -3.62
CA LYS A 192 -9.55 -9.35 -2.85
C LYS A 192 -10.87 -9.02 -3.52
N LEU A 193 -11.82 -8.60 -2.69
CA LEU A 193 -13.05 -7.96 -3.14
C LEU A 193 -13.17 -6.61 -2.45
N ALA A 194 -13.36 -5.55 -3.24
CA ALA A 194 -13.73 -4.25 -2.72
C ALA A 194 -15.25 -4.08 -2.85
N TRP A 195 -15.91 -3.56 -1.83
CA TRP A 195 -17.34 -3.19 -1.90
C TRP A 195 -17.57 -1.83 -1.28
N TRP A 196 -18.64 -1.18 -1.71
CA TRP A 196 -19.01 0.13 -1.19
C TRP A 196 -20.48 0.23 -0.83
N THR A 197 -20.76 1.03 0.20
CA THR A 197 -22.11 1.45 0.56
C THR A 197 -22.42 2.79 -0.11
N ALA A 198 -23.26 3.63 0.51
CA ALA A 198 -23.46 4.99 0.00
C ALA A 198 -22.16 5.80 0.06
N ASN A 199 -21.35 5.66 1.12
CA ASN A 199 -20.20 6.52 1.40
C ASN A 199 -19.02 5.81 2.08
N GLU A 200 -19.11 4.50 2.35
CA GLU A 200 -18.00 3.72 2.90
C GLU A 200 -17.41 2.80 1.84
N LEU A 201 -16.09 2.65 1.86
CA LEU A 201 -15.36 1.72 1.02
C LEU A 201 -14.63 0.70 1.89
N TRP A 202 -14.86 -0.57 1.59
CA TRP A 202 -14.35 -1.70 2.32
C TRP A 202 -13.64 -2.68 1.39
N VAL A 203 -12.70 -3.44 1.95
CA VAL A 203 -11.98 -4.53 1.26
C VAL A 203 -12.03 -5.80 2.11
N ILE A 204 -12.19 -6.95 1.46
CA ILE A 204 -12.10 -8.28 2.08
C ILE A 204 -11.04 -9.09 1.35
N TRP A 205 -10.21 -9.78 2.12
CA TRP A 205 -9.22 -10.72 1.59
C TRP A 205 -9.86 -12.09 1.39
N LEU A 206 -9.81 -12.59 0.16
CA LEU A 206 -10.39 -13.88 -0.23
C LEU A 206 -9.41 -15.04 0.00
N ASN A 207 -8.13 -14.73 0.18
CA ASN A 207 -7.04 -15.66 0.50
C ASN A 207 -6.11 -15.04 1.54
N ASP A 208 -5.33 -15.89 2.24
CA ASP A 208 -4.29 -15.42 3.15
C ASP A 208 -3.26 -14.56 2.40
N ALA A 209 -3.01 -13.36 2.90
CA ALA A 209 -1.99 -12.45 2.37
C ALA A 209 -0.62 -12.79 2.97
N SER A 210 0.34 -13.11 2.11
CA SER A 210 1.73 -13.38 2.48
C SER A 210 2.63 -12.13 2.43
N TYR A 211 2.04 -10.94 2.29
CA TYR A 211 2.72 -9.65 2.26
C TYR A 211 2.15 -8.74 3.36
N GLN A 212 2.83 -7.65 3.67
CA GLN A 212 2.36 -6.69 4.67
C GLN A 212 1.43 -5.63 4.07
N PRO A 213 0.37 -5.20 4.78
CA PRO A 213 -0.11 -5.76 6.06
C PRO A 213 -0.63 -7.21 5.90
N TYR A 214 -0.38 -8.05 6.91
CA TYR A 214 -0.79 -9.46 6.87
C TYR A 214 -2.28 -9.58 7.16
N HIS A 215 -3.00 -10.26 6.27
CA HIS A 215 -4.43 -10.54 6.40
C HIS A 215 -4.71 -12.03 6.23
N LYS A 216 -5.72 -12.52 6.94
CA LYS A 216 -6.28 -13.86 6.76
C LYS A 216 -7.46 -13.83 5.80
N LYS A 217 -7.73 -14.98 5.18
CA LYS A 217 -8.96 -15.17 4.40
C LYS A 217 -10.17 -14.81 5.26
N GLY A 218 -11.03 -13.94 4.73
CA GLY A 218 -12.23 -13.45 5.38
C GLY A 218 -12.04 -12.15 6.16
N ASP A 219 -10.80 -11.67 6.35
CA ASP A 219 -10.55 -10.38 7.00
C ASP A 219 -11.20 -9.26 6.21
N LYS A 220 -11.92 -8.38 6.91
CA LYS A 220 -12.62 -7.21 6.35
C LYS A 220 -12.01 -5.94 6.94
N GLU A 221 -11.72 -4.97 6.08
CA GLU A 221 -11.19 -3.69 6.50
C GLU A 221 -11.98 -2.54 5.87
N LEU A 222 -12.37 -1.59 6.71
CA LEU A 222 -12.88 -0.30 6.26
C LEU A 222 -11.69 0.54 5.81
N ILE A 223 -11.56 0.80 4.51
CA ILE A 223 -10.44 1.58 3.99
C ILE A 223 -10.64 3.06 4.30
N THR A 224 -11.83 3.60 4.00
CA THR A 224 -12.15 5.00 4.32
C THR A 224 -13.65 5.29 4.20
N ARG A 225 -14.04 6.47 4.70
CA ARG A 225 -15.38 7.06 4.57
C ARG A 225 -15.30 8.36 3.78
N PHE A 226 -16.23 8.55 2.86
CA PHE A 226 -16.35 9.77 2.06
C PHE A 226 -17.49 10.65 2.58
N SER A 227 -17.37 11.96 2.35
CA SER A 227 -18.45 12.92 2.58
C SER A 227 -19.50 12.91 1.45
N THR A 228 -19.14 12.38 0.29
CA THR A 228 -19.99 12.28 -0.91
C THR A 228 -20.33 10.82 -1.23
N SER A 229 -21.35 10.62 -2.06
CA SER A 229 -21.77 9.26 -2.41
C SER A 229 -20.83 8.63 -3.44
N ILE A 230 -20.41 7.39 -3.17
CA ILE A 230 -19.61 6.59 -4.10
C ILE A 230 -20.52 6.07 -5.22
N LYS A 231 -20.16 6.34 -6.47
CA LYS A 231 -20.88 5.82 -7.65
C LYS A 231 -20.30 4.50 -8.12
N LYS A 232 -18.98 4.46 -8.32
CA LYS A 232 -18.28 3.30 -8.85
C LYS A 232 -16.86 3.24 -8.29
N VAL A 233 -16.38 2.02 -8.09
CA VAL A 233 -15.01 1.74 -7.65
C VAL A 233 -14.40 0.69 -8.55
N VAL A 234 -13.12 0.84 -8.88
CA VAL A 234 -12.35 -0.09 -9.73
C VAL A 234 -10.94 -0.25 -9.18
N TRP A 235 -10.35 -1.44 -9.31
CA TRP A 235 -8.92 -1.66 -9.05
C TRP A 235 -8.05 -0.97 -10.11
N PHE A 236 -6.91 -0.44 -9.70
CA PHE A 236 -6.05 0.38 -10.55
C PHE A 236 -4.60 -0.10 -10.54
N ARG A 237 -4.13 -0.57 -11.71
CA ARG A 237 -2.77 -1.07 -12.03
C ARG A 237 -2.28 -2.28 -11.24
N ASP A 238 -2.57 -2.35 -9.96
CA ASP A 238 -2.23 -3.42 -9.05
C ASP A 238 -3.39 -3.74 -8.10
N GLU A 239 -3.11 -4.55 -7.08
CA GLU A 239 -4.09 -5.03 -6.12
C GLU A 239 -4.16 -4.15 -4.87
N ASP A 240 -3.44 -3.02 -4.82
CA ASP A 240 -3.34 -2.16 -3.64
C ASP A 240 -3.91 -0.75 -3.88
N HIS A 241 -4.27 -0.42 -5.12
CA HIS A 241 -4.90 0.85 -5.46
C HIS A 241 -6.31 0.71 -6.04
N LEU A 242 -7.19 1.62 -5.63
CA LEU A 242 -8.56 1.75 -6.11
C LEU A 242 -8.77 3.14 -6.70
N ILE A 243 -9.52 3.25 -7.81
CA ILE A 243 -10.08 4.52 -8.27
C ILE A 243 -11.54 4.58 -7.86
N ILE A 244 -11.93 5.71 -7.28
CA ILE A 244 -13.30 6.01 -6.88
C ILE A 244 -13.86 7.11 -7.76
N ASP A 245 -15.04 6.86 -8.33
CA ASP A 245 -15.88 7.85 -8.99
C ASP A 245 -16.99 8.30 -8.04
N SER A 246 -17.06 9.61 -7.79
CA SER A 246 -18.11 10.25 -6.99
C SER A 246 -19.19 10.94 -7.83
N GLY A 247 -19.01 11.00 -9.16
CA GLY A 247 -19.91 11.69 -10.10
C GLY A 247 -19.88 13.22 -10.01
N LEU A 248 -19.03 13.79 -9.15
CA LEU A 248 -18.81 15.24 -9.06
C LEU A 248 -17.63 15.60 -9.97
N SER A 249 -17.84 16.45 -10.96
CA SER A 249 -16.72 17.09 -11.66
C SER A 249 -16.18 18.21 -10.78
N THR A 250 -14.94 18.08 -10.32
CA THR A 250 -14.26 19.14 -9.59
C THR A 250 -13.80 20.20 -10.58
N HIS A 251 -14.27 21.43 -10.42
CA HIS A 251 -13.64 22.59 -11.06
C HIS A 251 -12.52 23.07 -10.14
N SER A 252 -11.29 22.62 -10.37
CA SER A 252 -10.14 23.24 -9.71
C SER A 252 -9.95 24.65 -10.29
N THR A 253 -10.23 25.67 -9.48
CA THR A 253 -9.90 27.07 -9.83
C THR A 253 -8.58 27.39 -9.15
N SER A 254 -7.47 27.35 -9.88
CA SER A 254 -6.21 27.90 -9.39
C SER A 254 -6.30 29.43 -9.45
N THR A 255 -6.47 30.07 -8.30
CA THR A 255 -6.30 31.54 -8.21
C THR A 255 -4.81 31.83 -8.05
N GLN A 256 -4.08 31.96 -9.16
CA GLN A 256 -2.86 32.77 -9.19
C GLN A 256 -3.24 34.15 -9.71
N GLY A 257 -2.97 35.19 -8.90
CA GLY A 257 -3.15 36.57 -9.30
C GLY A 257 -2.15 36.96 -10.39
N GLY A 258 -2.64 37.66 -11.40
CA GLY A 258 -1.85 38.20 -12.51
C GLY A 258 -2.64 38.10 -13.81
N GLU A 259 -2.89 39.25 -14.43
CA GLU A 259 -3.71 39.40 -15.64
C GLU A 259 -3.23 38.52 -16.84
N GLN A 260 -4.20 38.24 -17.71
CA GLN A 260 -4.13 37.66 -19.08
C GLN A 260 -4.36 36.14 -19.24
N GLY A 261 -5.50 35.81 -19.86
CA GLY A 261 -5.78 34.50 -20.48
C GLY A 261 -6.63 33.56 -19.63
N ARG A 262 -7.95 33.62 -19.78
CA ARG A 262 -8.88 32.63 -19.21
C ARG A 262 -8.82 31.36 -20.05
N THR A 263 -7.85 30.48 -19.79
CA THR A 263 -7.88 29.10 -20.28
C THR A 263 -8.74 28.29 -19.30
N THR A 264 -9.98 27.99 -19.69
CA THR A 264 -10.79 27.01 -18.98
C THR A 264 -10.22 25.63 -19.28
N SER A 265 -9.46 25.03 -18.35
CA SER A 265 -9.18 23.60 -18.41
C SER A 265 -10.50 22.83 -18.35
N PRO A 266 -10.67 21.74 -19.13
CA PRO A 266 -11.85 20.88 -19.01
C PRO A 266 -12.00 20.44 -17.55
N GLY A 267 -13.21 20.51 -17.00
CA GLY A 267 -13.46 20.17 -15.60
C GLY A 267 -12.88 18.80 -15.25
N GLN A 268 -12.04 18.74 -14.21
CA GLN A 268 -11.50 17.49 -13.68
C GLN A 268 -12.69 16.59 -13.33
N ALA A 269 -12.70 15.39 -13.88
CA ALA A 269 -13.58 14.35 -13.39
C ALA A 269 -13.11 14.02 -11.96
N GLY A 270 -13.99 14.09 -10.96
CA GLY A 270 -13.63 13.93 -9.54
C GLY A 270 -13.34 12.48 -9.16
N TYR A 271 -12.33 11.91 -9.80
CA TYR A 271 -11.76 10.62 -9.49
C TYR A 271 -10.78 10.76 -8.33
N LYS A 272 -10.78 9.78 -7.43
CA LYS A 272 -9.78 9.70 -6.36
C LYS A 272 -9.05 8.37 -6.44
N ILE A 273 -7.72 8.40 -6.39
CA ILE A 273 -6.90 7.20 -6.27
C ILE A 273 -6.63 6.97 -4.79
N LEU A 274 -6.86 5.74 -4.33
CA LEU A 274 -6.75 5.34 -2.94
C LEU A 274 -5.85 4.11 -2.82
N GLU A 275 -4.85 4.18 -1.96
CA GLU A 275 -4.06 3.05 -1.47
C GLU A 275 -4.84 2.33 -0.36
N ILE A 276 -4.91 1.00 -0.39
CA ILE A 276 -5.64 0.22 0.63
C ILE A 276 -4.81 -0.05 1.88
N ASP A 277 -3.47 0.08 1.84
CA ASP A 277 -2.63 -0.07 3.03
C ASP A 277 -2.88 1.10 3.98
N THR A 278 -3.60 0.85 5.06
CA THR A 278 -4.03 1.89 6.01
C THR A 278 -2.95 2.29 7.03
N ARG A 279 -1.77 1.67 6.99
CA ARG A 279 -0.73 1.89 8.00
C ARG A 279 -0.22 3.33 7.95
N GLY A 280 -0.44 4.09 9.02
CA GLY A 280 0.39 5.22 9.44
C GLY A 280 0.43 6.48 8.57
N GLY A 281 -0.41 6.69 7.55
CA GLY A 281 -0.28 7.90 6.73
C GLY A 281 -1.38 8.20 5.73
N ILE A 282 -1.01 8.97 4.70
CA ILE A 282 -1.93 9.42 3.65
C ILE A 282 -2.19 8.25 2.70
N ASN A 283 -3.46 7.89 2.56
CA ASN A 283 -3.87 6.79 1.67
C ASN A 283 -4.63 7.30 0.44
N ILE A 284 -4.98 8.59 0.38
CA ILE A 284 -5.79 9.17 -0.71
C ILE A 284 -4.95 10.20 -1.47
N VAL A 285 -4.95 10.09 -2.79
CA VAL A 285 -4.43 11.10 -3.71
C VAL A 285 -5.56 11.47 -4.68
N GLU A 286 -5.92 12.76 -4.72
CA GLU A 286 -6.98 13.26 -5.60
C GLU A 286 -6.42 13.55 -6.98
N VAL A 287 -7.12 13.08 -8.03
CA VAL A 287 -6.78 13.30 -9.45
C VAL A 287 -7.37 14.62 -9.93
#